data_AF-A0A923J8I2-F1
#
_entry.id   AF-A0A923J8I2-F1
#
_cell.length_a   1.000
_cell.length_b   1.000
_cell.length_c   1.000
_cell.angle_alpha   90.00
_cell.angle_beta   90.00
_cell.angle_gamma   90.00
#
_symmetry.space_group_name_H-M   'P 1'
#
loop_
_entity.id
_entity.type
_entity.pdbx_description
1 polymer ?
#
loop_
_entity_poly.entity_id
_entity_poly.type
_entity_poly.pdbx_seq_one_letter_code
_entity_poly.pdbx_strand_id
1 'polypeptide(L)'
;MTTAGDGDRTAGARAAPGGADAALAALGAQLEASIADLESARERVRELQALRAEGLGWREIVPREKRPLIVESVTRALDGLGAVGGRFRREEAVALHDEGETIAGIGRLFGVSRQRVSSYLQEHVQVQGERAAGEDPGR
;
A
#
# COMPACT_ATOMS: atom_id res chain seq x y z
N MET A 1 54.75 -2.81 13.95
CA MET A 1 54.36 -1.91 12.84
C MET A 1 53.24 -2.61 12.11
N THR A 2 52.01 -2.19 12.40
CA THR A 2 50.75 -2.87 12.10
C THR A 2 50.09 -2.24 10.89
N THR A 3 49.78 -3.01 9.87
CA THR A 3 48.81 -2.67 8.83
C THR A 3 47.88 -3.88 8.73
N ALA A 4 46.92 -4.01 9.65
CA ALA A 4 45.56 -3.47 9.51
C ALA A 4 44.93 -3.94 8.20
N GLY A 5 44.20 -5.06 8.29
CA GLY A 5 43.30 -5.50 7.25
C GLY A 5 42.17 -4.50 7.08
N ASP A 6 41.96 -4.08 5.84
CA ASP A 6 40.78 -3.34 5.40
C ASP A 6 40.01 -4.27 4.46
N GLY A 7 39.60 -5.41 5.01
CA GLY A 7 38.45 -6.14 4.52
C GLY A 7 37.26 -5.69 5.34
N ASP A 8 36.13 -5.51 4.68
CA ASP A 8 34.80 -5.35 5.28
C ASP A 8 34.43 -3.93 5.74
N ARG A 9 34.01 -3.06 4.79
CA ARG A 9 33.12 -1.94 5.09
C ARG A 9 32.25 -1.42 3.94
N THR A 10 31.87 -2.30 3.03
CA THR A 10 30.73 -2.10 2.11
C THR A 10 29.87 -3.36 2.09
N ALA A 11 29.58 -3.91 3.27
CA ALA A 11 28.33 -4.61 3.47
C ALA A 11 27.23 -3.55 3.31
N GLY A 12 26.70 -3.45 2.09
CA GLY A 12 25.48 -2.74 1.82
C GLY A 12 24.48 -3.11 2.90
N ALA A 13 23.86 -2.09 3.50
CA ALA A 13 22.67 -2.28 4.28
C ALA A 13 21.70 -3.05 3.38
N ARG A 14 21.63 -4.38 3.56
CA ARG A 14 20.58 -5.23 3.01
C ARG A 14 19.30 -4.50 3.39
N ALA A 15 18.69 -3.75 2.48
CA ALA A 15 17.34 -3.30 2.73
C ALA A 15 16.58 -4.58 3.02
N ALA A 16 15.99 -4.61 4.22
CA ALA A 16 15.54 -5.85 4.80
C ALA A 16 14.59 -6.52 3.79
N PRO A 17 14.90 -7.73 3.29
CA PRO A 17 14.02 -8.44 2.35
C PRO A 17 12.57 -8.56 2.89
N GLY A 18 12.40 -8.46 4.21
CA GLY A 18 11.08 -8.37 4.85
C GLY A 18 10.25 -7.12 4.54
N GLY A 19 10.80 -6.04 3.98
CA GLY A 19 10.06 -4.82 3.67
C GLY A 19 9.04 -5.01 2.54
N ALA A 20 9.52 -5.52 1.40
CA ALA A 20 8.72 -5.81 0.22
C ALA A 20 7.78 -7.00 0.45
N ASP A 21 8.30 -8.10 1.01
CA ASP A 21 7.49 -9.29 1.30
C ASP A 21 6.35 -8.99 2.29
N ALA A 22 6.62 -8.24 3.37
CA ALA A 22 5.56 -7.83 4.29
C ALA A 22 4.57 -6.84 3.64
N ALA A 23 5.03 -5.99 2.72
CA ALA A 23 4.13 -5.12 1.97
C ALA A 23 3.24 -5.88 0.98
N LEU A 24 3.77 -6.93 0.35
CA LEU A 24 3.00 -7.82 -0.51
C LEU A 24 1.95 -8.60 0.30
N ALA A 25 2.34 -9.14 1.45
CA ALA A 25 1.41 -9.83 2.35
C ALA A 25 0.29 -8.90 2.85
N ALA A 26 0.63 -7.67 3.23
CA ALA A 26 -0.35 -6.66 3.63
C ALA A 26 -1.30 -6.27 2.48
N LEU A 27 -0.78 -6.15 1.26
CA LEU A 27 -1.60 -5.93 0.07
C LEU A 27 -2.58 -7.09 -0.16
N GLY A 28 -2.12 -8.33 -0.03
CA GLY A 28 -2.98 -9.52 -0.10
C GLY A 28 -4.10 -9.51 0.94
N ALA A 29 -3.77 -9.25 2.20
CA ALA A 29 -4.77 -9.14 3.27
C ALA A 29 -5.79 -8.01 3.03
N GLN A 30 -5.33 -6.86 2.54
CA GLN A 30 -6.22 -5.75 2.21
C GLN A 30 -7.11 -6.05 1.01
N LEU A 31 -6.63 -6.80 0.01
CA LEU A 31 -7.46 -7.24 -1.12
C LEU A 31 -8.62 -8.10 -0.62
N GLU A 32 -8.35 -9.06 0.28
CA GLU A 32 -9.41 -9.89 0.89
C GLU A 32 -10.41 -9.06 1.69
N ALA A 33 -9.93 -8.10 2.50
CA ALA A 33 -10.80 -7.19 3.24
C ALA A 33 -11.68 -6.34 2.30
N SER A 34 -11.08 -5.79 1.24
CA SER A 34 -11.79 -4.99 0.24
C SER A 34 -12.80 -5.82 -0.55
N ILE A 35 -12.51 -7.09 -0.85
CA ILE A 35 -13.48 -8.01 -1.47
C ILE A 35 -14.68 -8.16 -0.53
N ALA A 36 -14.47 -8.47 0.74
CA ALA A 36 -15.55 -8.63 1.70
C ALA A 36 -16.42 -7.36 1.84
N ASP A 37 -15.80 -6.17 1.92
CA ASP A 37 -16.52 -4.89 1.96
C ASP A 37 -17.37 -4.68 0.69
N LEU A 38 -16.81 -4.96 -0.50
CA LEU A 38 -17.49 -4.79 -1.79
C LEU A 38 -18.59 -5.83 -2.02
N GLU A 39 -18.45 -7.05 -1.50
CA GLU A 39 -19.51 -8.06 -1.54
C GLU A 39 -20.70 -7.64 -0.70
N SER A 40 -20.47 -7.12 0.51
CA SER A 40 -21.54 -6.57 1.35
C SER A 40 -22.23 -5.37 0.67
N ALA A 41 -21.45 -4.48 0.04
CA ALA A 41 -22.00 -3.37 -0.73
C ALA A 41 -22.86 -3.87 -1.91
N ARG A 42 -22.40 -4.91 -2.62
CA ARG A 42 -23.14 -5.54 -3.73
C ARG A 42 -24.48 -6.12 -3.28
N GLU A 43 -24.52 -6.76 -2.12
CA GLU A 43 -25.78 -7.25 -1.53
C GLU A 43 -26.75 -6.10 -1.25
N ARG A 44 -26.25 -5.00 -0.66
CA ARG A 44 -27.08 -3.82 -0.41
C ARG A 44 -27.60 -3.19 -1.71
N VAL A 45 -26.78 -3.11 -2.75
CA VAL A 45 -27.21 -2.64 -4.08
C VAL A 45 -28.40 -3.47 -4.59
N ARG A 46 -28.34 -4.79 -4.46
CA ARG A 46 -29.43 -5.69 -4.88
C ARG A 46 -30.72 -5.46 -4.09
N GLU A 47 -30.63 -5.26 -2.78
CA GLU A 47 -31.79 -4.92 -1.93
C GLU A 47 -32.46 -3.61 -2.38
N LEU A 48 -31.66 -2.57 -2.61
CA LEU A 48 -32.16 -1.26 -3.06
C LEU A 48 -32.78 -1.33 -4.47
N GLN A 49 -32.20 -2.13 -5.37
CA GLN A 49 -32.77 -2.40 -6.69
C GLN A 49 -34.13 -3.11 -6.60
N ALA A 50 -34.28 -4.08 -5.70
CA ALA A 50 -35.55 -4.75 -5.45
C ALA A 50 -36.62 -3.76 -4.96
N LEU A 51 -36.31 -2.93 -3.96
CA LEU A 51 -37.24 -1.90 -3.46
C LEU A 51 -37.62 -0.88 -4.54
N ARG A 52 -36.68 -0.53 -5.44
CA ARG A 52 -36.99 0.33 -6.60
C ARG A 52 -37.92 -0.36 -7.60
N ALA A 53 -37.72 -1.66 -7.85
CA ALA A 53 -38.58 -2.44 -8.73
C ALA A 53 -40.01 -2.58 -8.18
N GLU A 54 -40.17 -2.58 -6.85
CA GLU A 54 -41.46 -2.53 -6.15
C GLU A 54 -42.14 -1.14 -6.21
N GLY A 55 -41.47 -0.13 -6.78
CA GLY A 55 -42.03 1.20 -6.99
C GLY A 55 -41.78 2.22 -5.87
N LEU A 56 -41.07 1.85 -4.80
CA LEU A 56 -40.79 2.77 -3.68
C LEU A 56 -39.90 3.94 -4.13
N GLY A 57 -40.17 5.14 -3.63
CA GLY A 57 -39.37 6.33 -3.89
C GLY A 57 -37.99 6.32 -3.22
N TRP A 58 -37.02 7.08 -3.75
CA TRP A 58 -35.69 7.19 -3.12
C TRP A 58 -35.72 7.74 -1.68
N ARG A 59 -36.64 8.67 -1.39
CA ARG A 59 -36.84 9.20 -0.02
C ARG A 59 -37.25 8.12 0.98
N GLU A 60 -37.87 7.05 0.49
CA GLU A 60 -38.28 5.91 1.28
C GLU A 60 -37.15 4.87 1.37
N ILE A 61 -36.42 4.65 0.28
CA ILE A 61 -35.40 3.61 0.20
C ILE A 61 -34.12 3.96 0.95
N VAL A 62 -33.60 5.18 0.80
CA VAL A 62 -32.31 5.58 1.39
C VAL A 62 -32.28 5.41 2.91
N PRO A 63 -33.32 5.79 3.68
CA PRO A 63 -33.34 5.54 5.13
C PRO A 63 -33.37 4.06 5.53
N ARG A 64 -33.77 3.15 4.61
CA ARG A 64 -33.81 1.70 4.85
C ARG A 64 -32.48 1.01 4.54
N GLU A 65 -31.53 1.72 3.93
CA GLU A 65 -30.19 1.21 3.68
C GLU A 65 -29.49 0.91 5.01
N LYS A 66 -29.19 -0.36 5.29
CA LYS A 66 -28.47 -0.71 6.53
C LYS A 66 -26.98 -0.37 6.39
N ARG A 67 -26.40 0.07 7.49
CA ARG A 67 -24.98 0.46 7.59
C ARG A 67 -24.04 -0.75 7.48
N PRO A 68 -22.80 -0.57 6.98
CA PRO A 68 -22.28 0.65 6.34
C PRO A 68 -23.01 0.93 5.02
N LEU A 69 -23.11 2.22 4.65
CA LEU A 69 -23.69 2.59 3.36
C LEU A 69 -22.81 2.06 2.23
N ILE A 70 -23.38 1.81 1.05
CA ILE A 70 -22.66 1.36 -0.15
C ILE A 70 -21.46 2.28 -0.42
N VAL A 71 -21.68 3.60 -0.37
CA VAL A 71 -20.62 4.59 -0.60
C VAL A 71 -19.52 4.49 0.46
N GLU A 72 -19.86 4.22 1.72
CA GLU A 72 -18.85 4.08 2.78
C GLU A 72 -18.01 2.83 2.60
N SER A 73 -18.62 1.71 2.22
CA SER A 73 -17.89 0.47 1.91
C SER A 73 -16.95 0.65 0.72
N VAL A 74 -17.41 1.33 -0.35
CA VAL A 74 -16.57 1.62 -1.52
C VAL A 74 -15.42 2.55 -1.15
N THR A 75 -15.68 3.63 -0.41
CA THR A 75 -14.63 4.55 0.05
C THR A 75 -13.60 3.83 0.91
N ARG A 76 -14.03 3.00 1.89
CA ARG A 76 -13.13 2.22 2.73
C ARG A 76 -12.24 1.28 1.91
N ALA A 77 -12.83 0.58 0.94
CA ALA A 77 -12.08 -0.33 0.07
C ALA A 77 -11.03 0.42 -0.76
N LEU A 78 -11.38 1.59 -1.31
CA LEU A 78 -10.46 2.42 -2.10
C LEU A 78 -9.34 3.01 -1.24
N ASP A 79 -9.67 3.56 -0.07
CA ASP A 79 -8.70 4.14 0.86
C ASP A 79 -7.71 3.09 1.36
N GLY A 80 -8.21 1.92 1.75
CA GLY A 80 -7.40 0.78 2.19
C GLY A 80 -6.43 0.32 1.09
N LEU A 81 -6.94 0.08 -0.12
CA LEU A 81 -6.11 -0.32 -1.27
C LEU A 81 -5.10 0.76 -1.67
N GLY A 82 -5.49 2.03 -1.64
CA GLY A 82 -4.60 3.16 -1.93
C GLY A 82 -3.42 3.21 -0.97
N ALA A 83 -3.67 3.05 0.33
CA ALA A 83 -2.65 3.08 1.37
C ALA A 83 -1.64 1.92 1.23
N VAL A 84 -2.12 0.68 1.15
CA VAL A 84 -1.22 -0.49 1.07
C VAL A 84 -0.53 -0.59 -0.29
N GLY A 85 -1.20 -0.20 -1.38
CA GLY A 85 -0.63 -0.25 -2.73
C GLY A 85 0.46 0.80 -2.95
N GLY A 86 0.32 1.98 -2.34
CA GLY A 86 1.40 2.98 -2.30
C GLY A 86 2.63 2.46 -1.57
N ARG A 87 2.43 1.86 -0.39
CA ARG A 87 3.51 1.22 0.37
C ARG A 87 4.19 0.10 -0.42
N PHE A 88 3.43 -0.83 -0.98
CA PHE A 88 3.99 -1.96 -1.73
C PHE A 88 4.87 -1.52 -2.90
N ARG A 89 4.38 -0.61 -3.76
CA ARG A 89 5.19 -0.09 -4.89
C ARG A 89 6.50 0.55 -4.46
N ARG A 90 6.53 1.21 -3.30
CA ARG A 90 7.75 1.80 -2.76
C ARG A 90 8.74 0.72 -2.31
N GLU A 91 8.29 -0.21 -1.49
CA GLU A 91 9.18 -1.27 -0.98
C GLU A 91 9.68 -2.18 -2.10
N GLU A 92 8.85 -2.46 -3.11
CA GLU A 92 9.22 -3.22 -4.31
C GLU A 92 10.26 -2.46 -5.16
N ALA A 93 10.10 -1.14 -5.35
CA ALA A 93 11.09 -0.33 -6.05
C ALA A 93 12.46 -0.29 -5.34
N VAL A 94 12.46 -0.25 -4.01
CA VAL A 94 13.69 -0.30 -3.20
C VAL A 94 14.36 -1.66 -3.34
N ALA A 95 13.60 -2.76 -3.18
CA ALA A 95 14.13 -4.11 -3.34
C ALA A 95 14.78 -4.30 -4.72
N LEU A 96 14.09 -3.91 -5.80
CA LEU A 96 14.64 -3.97 -7.16
C LEU A 96 15.91 -3.15 -7.32
N HIS A 97 15.93 -1.93 -6.77
CA HIS A 97 17.12 -1.07 -6.85
C HIS A 97 18.32 -1.70 -6.14
N ASP A 98 18.10 -2.33 -4.99
CA ASP A 98 19.16 -3.00 -4.23
C ASP A 98 19.62 -4.31 -4.87
N GLU A 99 18.75 -4.94 -5.66
CA GLU A 99 19.09 -6.06 -6.56
C GLU A 99 19.86 -5.61 -7.81
N GLY A 100 20.09 -4.29 -7.97
CA GLY A 100 20.91 -3.70 -9.03
C GLY A 100 20.12 -3.13 -10.20
N GLU A 101 18.78 -3.11 -10.14
CA GLU A 101 17.99 -2.47 -11.17
C GLU A 101 18.15 -0.94 -11.17
N THR A 102 18.22 -0.38 -12.36
CA THR A 102 18.35 1.09 -12.50
C THR A 102 16.99 1.76 -12.35
N ILE A 103 16.97 3.02 -11.91
CA ILE A 103 15.75 3.87 -11.86
C ILE A 103 14.99 3.85 -13.20
N ALA A 104 15.73 3.86 -14.32
CA ALA A 104 15.14 3.79 -15.65
C ALA A 104 14.56 2.40 -15.97
N GLY A 105 15.19 1.33 -15.49
CA GLY A 105 14.69 -0.05 -15.57
C GLY A 105 13.39 -0.23 -14.80
N ILE A 106 13.40 0.15 -13.52
CA ILE A 106 12.22 0.11 -12.64
C ILE A 106 11.07 0.92 -13.24
N GLY A 107 11.34 2.12 -13.78
CA GLY A 107 10.31 2.93 -14.42
C GLY A 107 9.64 2.22 -15.61
N ARG A 108 10.41 1.47 -16.41
CA ARG A 108 9.85 0.65 -17.51
C ARG A 108 9.03 -0.52 -16.98
N LEU A 109 9.52 -1.24 -15.97
CA LEU A 109 8.82 -2.38 -15.37
C LEU A 109 7.46 -1.95 -14.78
N PHE A 110 7.44 -0.80 -14.10
CA PHE A 110 6.25 -0.30 -13.42
C PHE A 110 5.33 0.55 -14.32
N GLY A 111 5.75 0.87 -15.54
CA GLY A 111 5.00 1.76 -16.43
C GLY A 111 4.89 3.21 -15.91
N VAL A 112 5.89 3.67 -15.14
CA VAL A 112 5.92 5.01 -14.55
C VAL A 112 7.17 5.79 -14.94
N SER A 113 7.13 7.12 -14.75
CA SER A 113 8.28 7.98 -15.05
C SER A 113 9.46 7.74 -14.08
N ARG A 114 10.67 8.11 -14.52
CA ARG A 114 11.86 8.08 -13.66
C ARG A 114 11.68 8.92 -12.39
N GLN A 115 11.01 10.07 -12.51
CA GLN A 115 10.70 10.94 -11.38
C GLN A 115 9.87 10.23 -10.32
N ARG A 116 8.86 9.47 -10.74
CA ARG A 116 8.01 8.68 -9.84
C ARG A 116 8.82 7.63 -9.08
N VAL A 117 9.72 6.94 -9.76
CA VAL A 117 10.63 5.97 -9.13
C VAL A 117 11.58 6.65 -8.15
N SER A 118 12.18 7.78 -8.53
CA SER A 118 13.00 8.58 -7.61
C SER A 118 12.24 8.97 -6.35
N SER A 119 10.99 9.40 -6.46
CA SER A 119 10.14 9.70 -5.30
C SER A 119 9.98 8.51 -4.37
N TYR A 120 9.73 7.30 -4.90
CA TYR A 120 9.63 6.09 -4.07
C TYR A 120 10.90 5.85 -3.25
N LEU A 121 12.07 5.93 -3.90
CA LEU A 121 13.35 5.71 -3.21
C LEU A 121 13.60 6.78 -2.13
N GLN A 122 13.28 8.05 -2.40
CA GLN A 122 13.43 9.14 -1.43
C GLN A 122 12.48 9.00 -0.24
N GLU A 123 11.21 8.66 -0.47
CA GLU A 123 10.23 8.41 0.59
C GLU A 123 10.68 7.28 1.53
N HIS A 124 11.32 6.23 1.00
CA HIS A 124 11.81 5.13 1.83
C HIS A 124 12.94 5.60 2.76
N VAL A 125 13.89 6.38 2.23
CA VAL A 125 14.99 6.96 3.03
C VAL A 125 14.45 7.87 4.13
N GLN A 126 13.42 8.67 3.84
CA GLN A 126 12.76 9.53 4.84
C GLN A 126 12.12 8.71 5.96
N VAL A 127 11.35 7.67 5.60
CA VAL A 127 10.69 6.78 6.58
C VAL A 127 11.70 6.04 7.46
N GLN A 128 12.84 5.61 6.90
CA GLN A 128 13.91 4.98 7.68
C GLN A 128 14.60 5.98 8.61
N GLY A 129 14.83 7.21 8.15
CA GLY A 129 15.41 8.28 8.97
C GLY A 129 14.54 8.68 10.15
N GLU A 130 13.22 8.77 9.95
CA GLU A 130 12.25 9.04 11.03
C GLU A 130 12.20 7.91 12.07
N ARG A 131 12.29 6.66 11.64
CA ARG A 131 12.34 5.50 12.54
C ARG A 131 13.61 5.48 13.38
N ALA A 132 14.76 5.73 12.76
CA ALA A 132 16.04 5.80 13.46
C ALA A 132 16.11 6.98 14.45
N ALA A 133 15.47 8.11 14.13
CA ALA A 133 15.40 9.27 15.02
C ALA A 133 14.39 9.08 16.17
N GLY A 134 13.34 8.28 15.97
CA GLY A 134 12.36 7.94 17.01
C GLY A 134 12.82 6.85 17.98
N GLU A 135 13.92 6.15 17.69
CA GLU A 135 14.50 5.09 18.51
C GLU A 135 15.58 5.59 19.50
N ASP A 136 15.80 6.90 19.64
CA ASP A 136 16.70 7.45 20.67
C ASP A 136 16.08 7.29 22.08
N PRO A 137 16.51 6.30 22.88
CA PRO A 137 15.91 6.03 24.18
C PRO A 137 16.71 6.78 25.23
N GLY A 138 16.27 7.99 25.56
CA GLY A 138 16.59 8.63 26.83
C GLY A 138 18.02 9.15 26.99
N ARG A 139 18.11 10.48 27.07
CA ARG A 139 18.97 11.13 28.04
C ARG A 139 18.16 11.43 29.30
#